data_AF-A0A1X6MJL3-F1
#
_entry.id   AF-A0A1X6MJL3-F1
#
_cell.length_a   1.000
_cell.length_b   1.000
_cell.length_c   1.000
_cell.angle_alpha   90.00
_cell.angle_beta   90.00
_cell.angle_gamma   90.00
#
_symmetry.space_group_name_H-M   'P 1'
#
loop_
_entity.id
_entity.type
_entity.pdbx_description
1 polymer ?
#
loop_
_entity_poly.entity_id
_entity_poly.type
_entity_poly.pdbx_seq_one_letter_code
_entity_poly.pdbx_strand_id
1 'polypeptide(L)'
;MSPLNVRIIRFIDLIAIDVKACRCYSIPQVLVHHGLFPVSPSHPRTAVSIDLLEFYHALFERSADAVTALAGTLRTHYARRGFQTLDHKVSTLP
;
A
#
# COMPACT_ATOMS: atom_id res chain seq x y z
N MET A 1 -5.53 8.74 -31.22
CA MET A 1 -5.72 8.85 -29.75
C MET A 1 -4.74 9.88 -29.25
N SER A 2 -5.20 10.95 -28.62
CA SER A 2 -4.30 11.91 -27.98
C SER A 2 -3.57 11.25 -26.80
N PRO A 3 -2.29 11.57 -26.55
CA PRO A 3 -1.59 11.08 -25.36
C PRO A 3 -2.30 11.55 -24.08
N LEU A 4 -2.36 10.68 -23.08
CA LEU A 4 -2.86 11.03 -21.75
C LEU A 4 -1.67 11.21 -20.81
N ASN A 5 -1.61 12.36 -20.14
CA ASN A 5 -0.58 12.62 -19.15
C ASN A 5 -0.91 11.88 -17.84
N VAL A 6 -0.03 10.96 -17.44
CA VAL A 6 -0.18 10.12 -16.24
C VAL A 6 0.96 10.40 -15.28
N ARG A 7 0.65 10.66 -14.01
CA ARG A 7 1.63 10.81 -12.93
C ARG A 7 1.98 9.45 -12.36
N ILE A 8 3.25 9.11 -12.31
CA ILE A 8 3.76 7.86 -11.76
C ILE A 8 4.38 8.11 -10.39
N ILE A 9 3.95 7.36 -9.40
CA ILE A 9 4.56 7.28 -8.07
C ILE A 9 5.56 6.12 -8.03
N ARG A 10 6.82 6.43 -7.71
CA ARG A 10 7.91 5.47 -7.47
C ARG A 10 8.49 5.68 -6.07
N PHE A 11 9.50 4.89 -5.72
CA PHE A 11 10.15 4.90 -4.41
C PHE A 11 10.64 6.27 -3.96
N ILE A 12 11.26 7.04 -4.86
CA ILE A 12 11.95 8.29 -4.51
C ILE A 12 11.28 9.48 -5.17
N ASP A 13 10.65 9.26 -6.32
CA ASP A 13 10.24 10.34 -7.21
C ASP A 13 8.82 10.16 -7.74
N LEU A 14 8.29 11.30 -8.19
CA LEU A 14 7.03 11.40 -8.89
C LEU A 14 7.28 11.99 -10.26
N ILE A 15 7.00 11.24 -11.32
CA ILE A 15 7.20 11.72 -12.70
C ILE A 15 5.88 11.79 -13.46
N ALA A 16 5.80 12.68 -14.44
CA ALA A 16 4.69 12.71 -15.38
C ALA A 16 5.16 12.13 -16.71
N ILE A 17 4.40 11.20 -17.28
CA ILE A 17 4.66 10.62 -18.60
C ILE A 17 3.42 10.74 -19.48
N ASP A 18 3.64 10.83 -20.79
CA ASP A 18 2.56 10.78 -21.77
C ASP A 18 2.36 9.34 -22.26
N VAL A 19 1.25 8.75 -21.85
CA VAL A 19 0.88 7.38 -22.24
C VAL A 19 -0.01 7.45 -23.46
N LYS A 20 0.39 6.74 -24.52
CA LYS A 20 -0.41 6.54 -25.72
C LYS A 20 -0.99 5.13 -25.69
N ALA A 21 -2.31 5.05 -25.83
CA ALA A 21 -3.01 3.79 -26.06
C ALA A 21 -3.42 3.67 -27.54
N CYS A 22 -3.51 2.44 -28.02
CA CYS A 22 -4.09 2.08 -29.31
C CYS A 22 -5.47 1.43 -29.10
N ARG A 23 -6.21 1.11 -30.16
CA ARG A 23 -7.51 0.41 -30.01
C ARG A 23 -7.37 -1.01 -29.45
N CYS A 24 -6.18 -1.58 -29.49
CA CYS A 24 -5.90 -2.95 -29.05
C CYS A 24 -5.76 -3.07 -27.53
N TYR A 25 -5.35 -1.99 -26.84
CA TYR A 25 -5.10 -1.98 -25.41
C TYR A 25 -5.57 -0.67 -24.76
N SER A 26 -6.27 -0.78 -23.63
CA SER A 26 -6.65 0.38 -22.83
C SER A 26 -5.44 0.98 -22.09
N ILE A 27 -5.51 2.25 -21.70
CA ILE A 27 -4.45 2.89 -20.91
C ILE A 27 -4.14 2.10 -19.61
N PRO A 28 -5.13 1.63 -18.83
CA PRO A 28 -4.87 0.74 -17.70
C PRO A 28 -4.08 -0.51 -18.05
N GLN A 29 -4.39 -1.17 -19.17
CA GLN A 29 -3.68 -2.37 -19.61
C GLN A 29 -2.23 -2.07 -19.97
N VAL A 30 -1.98 -0.96 -20.68
CA VAL A 30 -0.63 -0.51 -21.01
C VAL A 30 0.17 -0.21 -19.75
N LEU A 31 -0.43 0.50 -18.78
CA LEU A 31 0.22 0.79 -17.49
C LEU A 31 0.60 -0.49 -16.75
N VAL A 32 -0.34 -1.44 -16.59
CA VAL A 32 -0.09 -2.70 -15.88
C VAL A 32 0.97 -3.53 -16.60
N HIS A 33 0.95 -3.57 -17.93
CA HIS A 33 1.98 -4.25 -18.73
C HIS A 33 3.38 -3.67 -18.49
N HIS A 34 3.49 -2.39 -18.15
CA HIS A 34 4.73 -1.71 -17.80
C HIS A 34 5.04 -1.70 -16.29
N GLY A 35 4.39 -2.54 -15.49
CA GLY A 35 4.65 -2.61 -14.05
C GLY A 35 4.06 -1.44 -13.26
N LEU A 36 3.03 -0.78 -13.79
CA LEU A 36 2.36 0.36 -13.17
C LEU A 36 0.90 0.04 -12.88
N PHE A 37 0.49 0.18 -11.63
CA PHE A 37 -0.90 0.02 -11.22
C PHE A 37 -1.67 1.34 -11.32
N PRO A 38 -2.70 1.45 -12.19
CA PRO A 38 -3.50 2.66 -12.28
C PRO A 38 -4.37 2.87 -11.03
N VAL A 39 -4.38 4.08 -10.48
CA VAL A 39 -5.21 4.42 -9.30
C VAL A 39 -6.70 4.51 -9.64
N SER A 40 -7.03 4.69 -10.93
CA SER A 40 -8.40 4.64 -11.44
C SER A 40 -8.47 3.82 -12.72
N PRO A 41 -9.37 2.83 -12.81
CA PRO A 41 -9.54 2.04 -14.03
C PRO A 41 -10.16 2.84 -15.18
N SER A 42 -10.98 3.85 -14.88
CA SER A 42 -11.71 4.61 -15.90
C SER A 42 -10.96 5.86 -16.37
N HIS A 43 -10.24 6.52 -15.45
CA HIS A 43 -9.51 7.76 -15.72
C HIS A 43 -8.16 7.78 -14.99
N PRO A 44 -7.20 6.97 -15.44
CA PRO A 44 -5.89 6.87 -14.81
C PRO A 44 -5.08 8.16 -15.03
N ARG A 45 -5.25 9.14 -14.15
CA ARG A 45 -4.35 10.33 -14.07
C ARG A 45 -3.11 10.06 -13.23
N THR A 46 -3.16 9.01 -12.43
CA THR A 46 -2.09 8.59 -11.54
C THR A 46 -1.92 7.08 -11.62
N ALA A 47 -0.68 6.61 -11.58
CA ALA A 47 -0.31 5.22 -11.46
C ALA A 47 0.81 5.05 -10.43
N VAL A 48 0.93 3.87 -9.84
CA VAL A 48 1.93 3.53 -8.83
C VAL A 48 2.76 2.37 -9.35
N SER A 49 4.08 2.38 -9.14
CA SER A 49 4.91 1.21 -9.43
C SER A 49 4.43 -0.03 -8.67
N ILE A 50 4.27 -1.15 -9.37
CA ILE A 50 3.90 -2.43 -8.76
C ILE A 50 5.00 -2.91 -7.82
N ASP A 51 6.28 -2.75 -8.19
CA ASP A 51 7.42 -3.08 -7.32
C ASP A 51 7.39 -2.29 -6.00
N LEU A 52 6.96 -1.02 -6.07
CA LEU A 52 6.74 -0.20 -4.86
C LEU A 52 5.61 -0.76 -3.99
N LEU A 53 4.51 -1.19 -4.60
CA LEU A 53 3.39 -1.80 -3.87
C LEU A 53 3.81 -3.13 -3.22
N GLU A 54 4.58 -3.95 -3.91
CA GLU A 54 5.10 -5.23 -3.40
C GLU A 54 6.05 -5.00 -2.22
N PHE A 55 6.98 -4.05 -2.35
CA PHE A 55 7.84 -3.64 -1.24
C PHE A 55 7.04 -3.12 -0.05
N TYR A 56 6.07 -2.23 -0.30
CA TYR A 56 5.23 -1.67 0.77
C TYR A 56 4.44 -2.77 1.48
N HIS A 57 3.94 -3.77 0.74
CA HIS A 57 3.26 -4.93 1.32
C HIS A 57 4.18 -5.74 2.23
N ALA A 58 5.38 -6.08 1.76
CA ALA A 58 6.37 -6.81 2.56
C ALA A 58 6.81 -6.01 3.80
N LEU A 59 7.03 -4.70 3.65
CA LEU A 59 7.36 -3.80 4.76
C LEU A 59 6.23 -3.77 5.79
N PHE A 60 4.98 -3.62 5.33
CA PHE A 60 3.80 -3.56 6.19
C PHE A 60 3.69 -4.83 7.03
N GLU A 61 3.82 -6.00 6.39
CA GLU A 61 3.76 -7.30 7.06
C GLU A 61 4.81 -7.42 8.17
N ARG A 62 6.07 -7.07 7.88
CA ARG A 62 7.14 -7.12 8.90
C ARG A 62 6.98 -6.06 9.99
N SER A 63 6.45 -4.89 9.65
CA SER A 63 6.21 -3.82 10.63
C SER A 63 5.08 -4.17 11.62
N ALA A 64 4.04 -4.87 11.16
CA ALA A 64 2.95 -5.34 12.00
C ALA A 64 3.46 -6.33 13.06
N ASP A 65 4.37 -7.23 12.69
CA ASP A 65 5.03 -8.15 13.62
C ASP A 65 5.85 -7.38 14.66
N ALA A 66 6.62 -6.37 14.24
CA ALA A 66 7.42 -5.56 15.14
C ALA A 66 6.56 -4.79 16.16
N VAL A 67 5.47 -4.18 15.70
CA VAL A 67 4.49 -3.50 16.57
C VAL A 67 3.85 -4.47 17.55
N THR A 68 3.48 -5.66 17.07
CA THR A 68 2.87 -6.71 17.91
C THR A 68 3.86 -7.23 18.97
N ALA A 69 5.11 -7.47 18.59
CA ALA A 69 6.17 -7.89 19.51
C ALA A 69 6.47 -6.81 20.57
N LEU A 70 6.49 -5.54 20.17
CA LEU A 70 6.65 -4.41 21.08
C LEU A 70 5.46 -4.34 22.06
N ALA A 71 4.23 -4.43 21.57
CA ALA A 71 3.04 -4.42 22.41
C ALA A 71 3.03 -5.58 23.43
N GLY A 72 3.42 -6.79 23.00
CA GLY A 72 3.57 -7.95 23.89
C GLY A 72 4.67 -7.76 24.94
N THR A 73 5.79 -7.17 24.54
CA THR A 73 6.90 -6.82 25.45
C THR A 73 6.45 -5.79 26.48
N LEU A 74 5.77 -4.73 26.05
CA LEU A 74 5.22 -3.69 26.94
C LEU A 74 4.21 -4.28 27.92
N ARG A 75 3.27 -5.11 27.44
CA ARG A 75 2.30 -5.80 28.30
C ARG A 75 3.00 -6.61 29.39
N THR A 76 4.00 -7.40 29.03
CA THR A 76 4.77 -8.21 29.99
C THR A 76 5.55 -7.32 30.97
N HIS A 77 6.16 -6.25 30.46
CA HIS A 77 6.94 -5.31 31.24
C HIS A 77 6.10 -4.58 32.30
N TYR A 78 4.91 -4.12 31.92
CA TYR A 78 3.98 -3.45 32.82
C TYR A 78 3.31 -4.40 33.81
N ALA A 79 2.94 -5.61 33.38
CA ALA A 79 2.38 -6.64 34.26
C ALA A 79 3.32 -6.98 35.43
N ARG A 80 4.63 -7.09 35.17
CA ARG A 80 5.65 -7.32 36.22
C ARG A 80 5.72 -6.20 37.27
N ARG A 81 5.24 -5.00 36.94
CA ARG A 81 5.21 -3.84 37.83
C ARG A 81 3.84 -3.59 38.46
N GLY A 82 2.91 -4.54 38.31
CA GLY A 82 1.55 -4.43 38.85
C GLY A 82 0.58 -3.62 37.98
N PHE A 83 1.01 -3.12 36.82
CA PHE A 83 0.14 -2.40 35.89
C PHE A 83 -0.43 -3.39 34.86
N GLN A 84 -1.66 -3.87 35.11
CA GLN A 84 -2.35 -4.74 34.15
C GLN A 84 -2.92 -3.91 33.00
N THR A 85 -2.44 -4.18 31.78
CA THR A 85 -3.05 -3.63 30.56
C THR A 85 -4.34 -4.41 30.29
N LEU A 86 -5.49 -3.81 30.60
CA LEU A 86 -6.79 -4.36 30.25
C LEU A 86 -7.00 -4.18 28.74
N ASP A 87 -7.11 -5.28 28.00
CA ASP A 87 -7.56 -5.24 26.62
C ASP A 87 -9.07 -5.06 26.66
N HIS A 88 -9.57 -3.82 26.52
CA HIS A 88 -11.00 -3.56 26.35
C HIS A 88 -11.40 -3.95 24.92
N LYS A 89 -11.18 -5.21 24.53
CA LYS A 89 -11.97 -5.78 23.44
C LYS A 89 -13.32 -6.14 24.03
N VAL A 90 -14.33 -5.36 23.63
CA VAL A 90 -15.74 -5.61 23.88
C VAL A 90 -16.03 -7.08 23.68
N SER A 91 -16.36 -7.76 24.77
CA SER A 91 -16.97 -9.09 24.74
C SER A 91 -18.37 -8.91 24.13
N THR A 92 -18.50 -9.01 22.81
CA THR A 92 -19.76 -9.45 22.23
C THR A 92 -19.92 -10.92 22.61
N LEU A 93 -20.63 -11.16 23.71
CA LEU A 93 -21.17 -12.46 24.07
C LEU A 93 -22.14 -12.95 22.97
N PRO A 94 -22.30 -14.28 22.80
CA PRO A 94 -23.34 -14.86 21.95
C PRO A 94 -24.76 -14.57 22.45
#